data_AF-A0A7C6F5F1-F1
#
_entry.id   AF-A0A7C6F5F1-F1
#
_cell.length_a   1.000
_cell.length_b   1.000
_cell.length_c   1.000
_cell.angle_alpha   90.00
_cell.angle_beta   90.00
_cell.angle_gamma   90.00
#
_symmetry.space_group_name_H-M   'P 1'
#
loop_
_entity.id
_entity.type
_entity.pdbx_description
1 polymer ?
#
loop_
_entity_poly.entity_id
_entity_poly.type
_entity_poly.pdbx_seq_one_letter_code
_entity_poly.pdbx_strand_id
1 'polypeptide(L)'
;MNSKTAEQVMMSAFVALESAHAYSAVLPSIFTIRTFGEEPGTEQAIRDGEVFGTLFALSLGAIVSQVIDSWMPLAFSAVTSAVMVSVYENALHTRPFLNAGGGL
;
A
#
# COMPACT_ATOMS: atom_id res chain seq x y z
N MET A 1 5.21 24.98 17.54
CA MET A 1 5.72 23.68 17.06
C MET A 1 7.23 23.84 16.85
N ASN A 2 8.06 22.96 17.42
CA ASN A 2 9.50 23.04 17.26
C ASN A 2 9.87 22.71 15.79
N SER A 3 10.88 23.36 15.21
CA SER A 3 11.25 23.19 13.79
C SER A 3 11.58 21.73 13.47
N LYS A 4 12.27 21.04 14.38
CA LYS A 4 12.58 19.61 14.27
C LYS A 4 11.33 18.71 14.22
N THR A 5 10.31 19.03 15.00
CA THR A 5 9.06 18.25 15.01
C THR A 5 8.29 18.43 13.71
N ALA A 6 8.27 19.66 13.17
CA ALA A 6 7.64 19.94 11.88
C ALA A 6 8.32 19.16 10.74
N GLU A 7 9.65 19.17 10.71
CA GLU A 7 10.46 18.42 9.75
C GLU A 7 10.21 16.91 9.84
N GLN A 8 10.23 16.34 11.05
CA GLN A 8 9.95 14.92 11.26
C GLN A 8 8.56 14.51 10.75
N VAL A 9 7.54 15.33 11.01
CA VAL A 9 6.18 15.09 10.54
C VAL A 9 6.10 15.18 9.01
N MET A 10 6.71 16.20 8.41
CA MET A 10 6.74 16.36 6.95
C MET A 10 7.44 15.20 6.26
N MET A 11 8.61 14.79 6.75
CA MET A 11 9.34 13.65 6.19
C MET A 11 8.57 12.34 6.35
N SER A 12 7.90 12.14 7.48
CA SER A 12 7.06 10.96 7.69
C SER A 12 5.85 10.94 6.75
N ALA A 13 5.24 12.11 6.49
CA ALA A 13 4.15 12.24 5.53
C ALA A 13 4.60 11.95 4.09
N PHE A 14 5.78 12.43 3.68
CA PHE A 14 6.35 12.08 2.38
C PHE A 14 6.62 10.59 2.26
N VAL A 15 7.21 9.96 3.28
CA VAL A 15 7.42 8.51 3.29
C VAL A 15 6.11 7.74 3.19
N ALA A 16 5.04 8.19 3.87
CA ALA A 16 3.72 7.58 3.72
C ALA A 16 3.18 7.68 2.29
N LEU A 17 3.30 8.85 1.64
CA LEU A 17 2.86 9.05 0.26
C LEU A 17 3.66 8.17 -0.72
N GLU A 18 4.99 8.19 -0.61
CA GLU A 18 5.85 7.36 -1.45
C GLU A 18 5.62 5.87 -1.22
N SER A 19 5.33 5.45 0.01
CA SER A 19 4.92 4.08 0.33
C SER A 19 3.65 3.70 -0.44
N ALA A 20 2.63 4.56 -0.47
CA ALA A 20 1.41 4.29 -1.22
C ALA A 20 1.65 4.26 -2.75
N HIS A 21 2.54 5.13 -3.26
CA HIS A 21 2.94 5.12 -4.66
C HIS A 21 3.69 3.86 -5.06
N ALA A 22 4.49 3.27 -4.16
CA ALA A 22 5.17 2.01 -4.41
C ALA A 22 4.19 0.88 -4.73
N TYR A 23 3.06 0.78 -4.01
CA TYR A 23 2.00 -0.18 -4.33
C TYR A 23 1.39 0.10 -5.71
N SER A 24 1.16 1.37 -6.05
CA SER A 24 0.59 1.73 -7.37
C SER A 24 1.54 1.43 -8.54
N ALA A 25 2.85 1.31 -8.27
CA ALA A 25 3.84 0.97 -9.29
C ALA A 25 3.90 -0.54 -9.59
N VAL A 26 3.54 -1.39 -8.62
CA VAL A 26 3.66 -2.85 -8.74
C VAL A 26 2.33 -3.59 -8.74
N LEU A 27 1.24 -2.91 -8.38
CA LEU A 27 -0.11 -3.46 -8.40
C LEU A 27 -1.01 -2.66 -9.35
N PRO A 28 -2.01 -3.32 -9.94
CA PRO A 28 -3.08 -2.63 -10.64
C PRO A 28 -3.83 -1.69 -9.68
N SER A 29 -4.55 -0.73 -10.26
CA SER A 29 -5.37 0.19 -9.47
C SER A 29 -6.41 -0.58 -8.64
N ILE A 30 -6.59 -0.16 -7.39
CA ILE A 30 -7.63 -0.69 -6.48
C ILE A 30 -9.03 -0.61 -7.12
N PHE A 31 -9.27 0.36 -7.99
CA PHE A 31 -10.55 0.53 -8.69
C PHE A 31 -10.76 -0.48 -9.82
N THR A 32 -9.68 -1.02 -10.40
CA THR A 32 -9.75 -1.90 -11.57
C THR A 32 -9.41 -3.36 -11.22
N ILE A 33 -8.80 -3.61 -10.07
CA ILE A 33 -8.35 -4.95 -9.66
C ILE A 33 -9.49 -5.98 -9.63
N ARG A 34 -10.72 -5.54 -9.32
CA ARG A 34 -11.92 -6.38 -9.34
C ARG A 34 -12.19 -6.99 -10.71
N THR A 35 -11.84 -6.27 -11.78
CA THR A 35 -12.04 -6.72 -13.15
C THR A 35 -11.00 -7.76 -13.56
N PHE A 36 -9.83 -7.78 -12.91
CA PHE A 36 -8.73 -8.69 -13.22
C PHE A 36 -8.67 -9.91 -12.27
N GLY A 37 -9.28 -9.81 -11.08
CA GLY A 37 -9.25 -10.85 -10.05
C GLY A 37 -10.00 -12.15 -10.40
N GLU A 38 -10.77 -12.18 -11.49
CA GLU A 38 -11.45 -13.40 -11.95
C GLU A 38 -10.54 -14.30 -12.81
N GLU A 39 -9.36 -13.82 -13.23
CA GLU A 39 -8.41 -14.62 -14.01
C GLU A 39 -7.55 -15.55 -13.12
N PRO A 40 -7.41 -16.85 -13.49
CA PRO A 40 -6.57 -17.79 -12.75
C PRO A 40 -5.12 -17.31 -12.67
N GLY A 41 -4.58 -17.18 -11.45
CA GLY A 41 -3.19 -16.75 -11.21
C GLY A 41 -3.03 -15.25 -10.90
N THR A 42 -4.06 -14.43 -11.12
CA THR A 42 -4.01 -12.98 -10.83
C THR A 42 -3.90 -12.70 -9.34
N GLU A 43 -4.58 -13.49 -8.49
CA GLU A 43 -4.49 -13.35 -7.04
C GLU A 43 -3.06 -13.53 -6.52
N GLN A 44 -2.33 -14.53 -7.04
CA GLN A 44 -0.94 -14.77 -6.62
C GLN A 44 -0.02 -13.65 -7.09
N ALA A 45 -0.19 -13.15 -8.32
CA ALA A 45 0.56 -12.00 -8.81
C ALA A 45 0.31 -10.73 -7.98
N ILE A 46 -0.92 -10.52 -7.51
CA ILE A 46 -1.27 -9.41 -6.61
C ILE A 46 -0.58 -9.59 -5.25
N ARG A 47 -0.64 -10.78 -4.66
CA ARG A 47 0.04 -11.06 -3.38
C ARG A 47 1.56 -10.87 -3.48
N ASP A 48 2.18 -11.32 -4.57
CA ASP A 48 3.61 -11.12 -4.83
C ASP A 48 3.95 -9.62 -4.94
N GLY A 49 3.10 -8.85 -5.62
CA GLY A 49 3.22 -7.39 -5.70
C GLY A 49 3.03 -6.70 -4.34
N GLU A 50 2.11 -7.16 -3.50
CA GLU A 50 1.92 -6.66 -2.13
C GLU A 50 3.15 -6.91 -1.27
N VAL A 51 3.76 -8.09 -1.36
CA VAL A 51 5.01 -8.42 -0.66
C VAL A 51 6.11 -7.47 -1.10
N PHE A 52 6.29 -7.28 -2.41
CA PHE A 52 7.31 -6.37 -2.92
C PHE A 52 7.06 -4.92 -2.50
N GLY A 53 5.82 -4.42 -2.63
CA GLY A 53 5.43 -3.08 -2.23
C GLY A 53 5.65 -2.83 -0.74
N THR A 54 5.29 -3.79 0.11
CA THR A 54 5.50 -3.75 1.56
C THR A 54 6.98 -3.68 1.90
N LEU A 55 7.79 -4.57 1.30
CA LEU A 55 9.24 -4.59 1.55
C LEU A 55 9.91 -3.28 1.13
N PHE A 56 9.52 -2.73 -0.01
CA PHE A 56 10.03 -1.45 -0.47
C PHE A 56 9.63 -0.31 0.46
N ALA A 57 8.35 -0.21 0.84
CA ALA A 57 7.84 0.82 1.74
C ALA A 57 8.51 0.77 3.13
N LEU A 58 8.65 -0.42 3.71
CA LEU A 58 9.34 -0.60 5.00
C LEU A 58 10.83 -0.25 4.88
N SER A 59 11.49 -0.65 3.80
CA SER A 59 12.90 -0.31 3.56
C SER A 59 13.10 1.20 3.44
N LEU A 60 12.23 1.89 2.71
CA LEU A 60 12.26 3.34 2.58
C LEU A 60 12.04 4.03 3.93
N GLY A 61 11.02 3.61 4.68
CA GLY A 61 10.76 4.15 6.01
C GLY A 61 11.92 3.92 7.00
N ALA A 62 12.58 2.76 6.93
CA ALA A 62 13.75 2.46 7.74
C ALA A 62 14.95 3.34 7.37
N ILE A 63 15.23 3.52 6.07
CA ILE A 63 16.31 4.40 5.59
C ILE A 63 16.07 5.84 6.05
N VAL A 64 14.87 6.39 5.82
CA VAL A 64 14.57 7.77 6.21
C VAL A 64 14.58 7.92 7.73
N SER A 65 14.08 6.92 8.47
CA SER A 65 14.12 6.89 9.93
C SER A 65 15.55 7.02 10.48
N GLN A 66 16.52 6.34 9.86
CA GLN A 66 17.94 6.45 10.23
C GLN A 66 18.55 7.81 9.86
N VAL A 67 18.14 8.40 8.73
CA VAL A 67 18.68 9.70 8.26
C VAL A 67 18.23 10.85 9.16
N ILE A 68 16.97 10.84 9.62
CA ILE A 68 16.40 11.94 10.42
C ILE A 68 16.37 11.66 11.93
N ASP A 69 16.97 10.54 12.37
CA ASP A 69 16.99 10.06 13.76
C ASP A 69 15.60 10.08 14.43
N SER A 70 14.60 9.51 13.73
CA SER A 70 13.22 9.43 14.20
C SER A 70 12.57 8.16 13.75
N TRP A 71 11.84 7.48 14.64
CA TRP A 71 11.08 6.26 14.31
C TRP A 71 9.78 6.54 13.53
N MET A 72 9.36 7.81 13.45
CA MET A 72 8.09 8.23 12.84
C MET A 72 7.95 7.83 11.36
N PRO A 73 8.96 7.99 10.48
CA PRO A 73 8.84 7.59 9.07
C PRO A 73 8.60 6.10 8.89
N LEU A 74 9.25 5.26 9.71
CA LEU A 74 9.05 3.81 9.68
C LEU A 74 7.65 3.43 10.18
N ALA A 75 7.14 4.10 11.21
CA ALA A 75 5.77 3.88 11.66
C ALA A 75 4.75 4.29 10.59
N PHE A 76 4.97 5.41 9.93
CA PHE A 76 4.12 5.88 8.84
C PHE A 76 4.14 4.92 7.65
N SER A 77 5.32 4.42 7.23
CA SER A 77 5.39 3.43 6.16
C SER A 77 4.72 2.10 6.54
N ALA A 78 4.88 1.64 7.78
CA ALA A 78 4.24 0.42 8.28
C ALA A 78 2.70 0.57 8.32
N VAL A 79 2.19 1.69 8.82
CA VAL A 79 0.75 1.98 8.84
C VAL A 79 0.20 2.07 7.41
N THR A 80 0.87 2.80 6.51
CA THR A 80 0.45 2.87 5.11
C THR A 80 0.44 1.48 4.47
N SER A 81 1.48 0.66 4.70
CA SER A 81 1.55 -0.69 4.14
C SER A 81 0.40 -1.56 4.65
N ALA A 82 0.10 -1.52 5.95
CA ALA A 82 -1.03 -2.25 6.52
C ALA A 82 -2.38 -1.80 5.93
N VAL A 83 -2.56 -0.49 5.73
CA VAL A 83 -3.76 0.06 5.07
C VAL A 83 -3.85 -0.43 3.63
N MET A 84 -2.75 -0.34 2.87
CA MET A 84 -2.74 -0.74 1.45
C MET A 84 -3.05 -2.23 1.29
N VAL A 85 -2.36 -3.10 2.04
CA VAL A 85 -2.66 -4.55 2.03
C VAL A 85 -4.12 -4.81 2.42
N SER A 86 -4.64 -4.14 3.45
CA SER A 86 -6.06 -4.31 3.84
C SER A 86 -7.03 -3.89 2.74
N VAL A 87 -6.72 -2.82 2.02
CA VAL A 87 -7.54 -2.31 0.92
C VAL A 87 -7.51 -3.26 -0.27
N TYR A 88 -6.34 -3.77 -0.65
CA TYR A 88 -6.20 -4.73 -1.73
C TYR A 88 -6.86 -6.08 -1.40
N GLU A 89 -6.66 -6.60 -0.19
CA GLU A 89 -7.32 -7.81 0.30
C GLU A 89 -8.84 -7.66 0.29
N ASN A 90 -9.36 -6.51 0.74
CA ASN A 90 -10.80 -6.22 0.68
C ASN A 90 -11.30 -6.10 -0.77
N ALA A 91 -10.50 -5.52 -1.67
CA ALA A 91 -10.85 -5.40 -3.09
C ALA A 91 -10.91 -6.77 -3.79
N LEU A 92 -10.06 -7.73 -3.39
CA LEU A 92 -10.08 -9.12 -3.85
C LEU A 92 -11.31 -9.90 -3.34
N HIS A 93 -11.67 -9.72 -2.07
CA HIS A 93 -12.80 -10.44 -1.45
C HIS A 93 -14.17 -9.85 -1.77
N THR A 94 -14.23 -8.56 -2.12
CA THR A 94 -15.48 -7.92 -2.54
C THR A 94 -15.77 -8.27 -4.00
N ARG A 95 -16.54 -9.33 -4.22
CA ARG A 95 -17.01 -9.74 -5.56
C ARG A 95 -17.63 -8.55 -6.30
N PRO A 96 -17.43 -8.43 -7.63
CA PRO A 96 -18.09 -7.40 -8.40
C PRO A 96 -19.62 -7.53 -8.26
N PHE A 97 -20.29 -6.41 -7.96
CA PHE A 97 -21.76 -6.31 -7.88
C PHE A 97 -22.47 -6.82 -9.15
N LEU A 98 -21.75 -6.96 -10.27
CA LEU A 98 -22.26 -7.47 -11.55
C LEU A 98 -22.58 -8.98 -11.55
N ASN A 99 -22.13 -9.75 -10.55
CA ASN A 99 -22.44 -11.19 -10.45
C ASN A 99 -23.56 -11.52 -9.44
N ALA A 100 -24.25 -10.51 -8.88
CA ALA A 100 -25.37 -10.70 -7.97
C ALA A 100 -26.76 -10.69 -8.66
N GLY A 101 -26.81 -10.62 -9.99
CA GLY A 101 -28.05 -10.69 -10.74
C GLY A 101 -27.82 -11.10 -12.19
N GLY A 102 -28.12 -12.36 -12.52
CA GLY A 102 -28.19 -12.78 -13.92
C GLY A 102 -27.80 -14.23 -14.19
N GLY A 103 -28.43 -15.19 -13.50
CA GLY A 103 -28.75 -16.43 -14.19
C GLY A 103 -29.83 -16.11 -15.23
N LEU A 104 -29.44 -16.08 -16.49
CA LEU A 104 -30.29 -16.28 -17.67
C LEU A 104 -29.51 -17.13 -18.66
#